data_AF-A0A1M6J5E6-F1
#
_entry.id   AF-A0A1M6J5E6-F1
#
_cell.length_a   1.000
_cell.length_b   1.000
_cell.length_c   1.000
_cell.angle_alpha   90.00
_cell.angle_beta   90.00
_cell.angle_gamma   90.00
#
_symmetry.space_group_name_H-M   'P 1'
#
loop_
_entity.id
_entity.type
_entity.pdbx_description
1 polymer ?
#
loop_
_entity_poly.entity_id
_entity_poly.type
_entity_poly.pdbx_seq_one_letter_code
_entity_poly.pdbx_strand_id
1 'polypeptide(L)'
;MKPRLFLLLKLLFCLLLLALFQEVLVAGYRLLLEVIGSLLSVAKIEDFACGEACSLRLIVYLSFVIVTPKINWARRALMLVIGLSVFVAIDLAGIYLWPASLPLEPVGEETFVQFVYGLVWNLFRDLLLPLLLWVVICDRHLGLFFPDADIAAELRDDDRFSEG
;
A
#
# COMPACT_ATOMS: atom_id res chain seq x y z
N MET A 1 27.23 -10.20 -0.05
CA MET A 1 26.28 -9.16 -0.52
C MET A 1 25.68 -8.45 0.69
N LYS A 2 25.58 -7.12 0.67
CA LYS A 2 24.94 -6.36 1.76
C LYS A 2 23.47 -6.83 1.90
N PRO A 3 22.96 -7.11 3.12
CA PRO A 3 21.60 -7.64 3.32
C PRO A 3 20.52 -6.74 2.70
N ARG A 4 20.79 -5.43 2.60
CA ARG A 4 19.95 -4.44 1.92
C ARG A 4 19.79 -4.71 0.42
N LEU A 5 20.86 -5.08 -0.28
CA LEU A 5 20.82 -5.36 -1.73
C LEU A 5 19.97 -6.61 -2.03
N PHE A 6 20.05 -7.63 -1.17
CA PHE A 6 19.27 -8.85 -1.31
C PHE A 6 17.77 -8.61 -1.09
N LEU A 7 17.41 -7.74 -0.14
CA LEU A 7 16.02 -7.34 0.09
C LEU A 7 15.47 -6.54 -1.10
N LEU A 8 16.24 -5.58 -1.63
CA LEU A 8 15.85 -4.81 -2.81
C LEU A 8 15.67 -5.69 -4.05
N LEU A 9 16.55 -6.68 -4.27
CA LEU A 9 16.42 -7.60 -5.39
C LEU A 9 15.17 -8.48 -5.27
N LYS A 10 14.87 -8.96 -4.05
CA LYS A 10 13.62 -9.69 -3.78
C LYS A 10 12.38 -8.83 -4.01
N LEU A 11 12.42 -7.57 -3.59
CA LEU A 11 11.35 -6.62 -3.83
C LEU A 11 11.12 -6.38 -5.31
N LEU A 12 12.20 -6.13 -6.07
CA LEU A 12 12.14 -5.97 -7.52
C LEU A 12 11.54 -7.21 -8.19
N PHE A 13 12.01 -8.41 -7.80
CA PHE A 13 11.50 -9.66 -8.35
C PHE A 13 10.01 -9.86 -8.03
N CYS A 14 9.58 -9.60 -6.79
CA CYS A 14 8.17 -9.69 -6.40
C CYS A 14 7.30 -8.69 -7.16
N LEU A 15 7.77 -7.44 -7.33
CA LEU A 15 7.06 -6.42 -8.09
C LEU A 15 6.88 -6.85 -9.55
N LEU A 16 7.94 -7.32 -10.20
CA LEU A 16 7.88 -7.81 -11.58
C LEU A 16 6.95 -9.01 -11.72
N LEU A 17 7.03 -9.96 -10.79
CA LEU A 17 6.16 -11.13 -10.80
C LEU A 17 4.69 -10.73 -10.65
N LEU A 18 4.36 -9.86 -9.69
CA LEU A 18 2.99 -9.41 -9.46
C LEU A 18 2.47 -8.51 -10.59
N ALA A 19 3.35 -7.75 -11.26
CA ALA A 19 2.99 -6.97 -12.44
C ALA A 19 2.53 -7.87 -13.61
N LEU A 20 3.09 -9.08 -13.76
CA LEU A 20 2.61 -10.05 -14.76
C LEU A 20 1.16 -10.50 -14.48
N PHE A 21 0.72 -10.45 -13.22
CA PHE A 21 -0.64 -10.81 -12.80
C PHE A 21 -1.53 -9.58 -12.58
N GLN A 22 -1.13 -8.40 -13.07
CA GLN A 22 -1.86 -7.16 -12.79
C GLN A 22 -3.33 -7.26 -13.20
N GLU A 23 -3.65 -7.84 -14.37
CA GLU A 23 -5.03 -7.92 -14.87
C GLU A 23 -5.91 -8.78 -13.96
N VAL A 24 -5.35 -9.89 -13.46
CA VAL A 24 -6.05 -10.78 -12.52
C VAL A 24 -6.27 -10.08 -11.19
N LEU A 25 -5.29 -9.31 -10.71
CA LEU A 25 -5.39 -8.54 -9.48
C LEU A 25 -6.43 -7.40 -9.60
N VAL A 26 -6.45 -6.67 -10.72
CA VAL A 26 -7.49 -5.66 -11.02
C VAL A 26 -8.86 -6.32 -11.02
N ALA A 27 -9.01 -7.41 -11.77
CA ALA A 27 -10.30 -8.09 -11.91
C ALA A 27 -10.82 -8.59 -10.56
N GLY A 28 -9.95 -9.24 -9.76
CA GLY A 28 -10.32 -9.72 -8.43
C GLY A 28 -10.68 -8.58 -7.47
N TYR A 29 -9.92 -7.48 -7.50
CA TYR A 29 -10.20 -6.31 -6.66
C TYR A 29 -11.47 -5.57 -7.08
N ARG A 30 -11.74 -5.47 -8.39
CA ARG A 30 -12.98 -4.90 -8.92
C ARG A 30 -14.18 -5.72 -8.49
N LEU A 31 -14.12 -7.05 -8.62
CA LEU A 31 -15.17 -7.94 -8.14
C LEU A 31 -15.43 -7.75 -6.64
N LEU A 32 -14.36 -7.61 -5.84
CA LEU A 32 -14.49 -7.33 -4.41
C LEU A 32 -15.23 -6.01 -4.15
N LEU A 33 -14.89 -4.94 -4.86
CA LEU A 33 -15.57 -3.65 -4.75
C LEU A 33 -17.05 -3.73 -5.18
N GLU A 34 -17.35 -4.47 -6.26
CA GLU A 34 -18.72 -4.68 -6.72
C GLU A 34 -19.55 -5.45 -5.68
N VAL A 35 -18.99 -6.52 -5.11
CA VAL A 35 -19.66 -7.28 -4.04
C VAL A 35 -19.91 -6.40 -2.81
N ILE A 36 -18.89 -5.69 -2.33
CA ILE A 36 -19.04 -4.85 -1.13
C ILE A 36 -19.96 -3.66 -1.39
N GLY A 37 -19.82 -3.00 -2.52
CA GLY A 37 -20.66 -1.87 -2.85
C GLY A 37 -22.12 -2.28 -3.13
N SER A 38 -22.38 -3.48 -3.67
CA SER A 38 -23.75 -4.02 -3.76
C SER A 38 -24.36 -4.27 -2.37
N LEU A 39 -23.59 -4.81 -1.42
CA LEU A 39 -24.01 -4.96 -0.02
C LEU A 39 -24.31 -3.61 0.65
N LEU A 40 -23.57 -2.56 0.27
CA LEU A 40 -23.73 -1.20 0.81
C LEU A 40 -24.68 -0.32 -0.03
N SER A 41 -25.37 -0.88 -1.03
CA SER A 41 -26.28 -0.16 -1.95
C SER A 41 -25.64 1.06 -2.64
N VAL A 42 -24.35 0.96 -2.99
CA VAL A 42 -23.60 2.01 -3.69
C VAL A 42 -23.88 1.92 -5.18
N ALA A 43 -24.77 2.77 -5.69
CA ALA A 43 -25.21 2.74 -7.09
C ALA A 43 -24.16 3.20 -8.12
N LYS A 44 -23.00 3.73 -7.69
CA LYS A 44 -22.01 4.42 -8.54
C LYS A 44 -20.71 3.63 -8.77
N ILE A 45 -20.71 2.33 -8.52
CA ILE A 45 -19.50 1.51 -8.68
C ILE A 45 -19.12 1.38 -10.15
N GLU A 46 -20.10 1.36 -11.06
CA GLU A 46 -19.88 1.19 -12.51
C GLU A 46 -19.12 2.37 -13.13
N ASP A 47 -19.33 3.58 -12.63
CA ASP A 47 -18.61 4.79 -13.08
C ASP A 47 -17.20 4.92 -12.46
N PHE A 48 -16.89 4.09 -11.46
CA PHE A 48 -15.58 4.13 -10.83
C PHE A 48 -14.59 3.35 -11.68
N ALA A 49 -13.77 4.10 -12.42
CA ALA A 49 -12.59 3.57 -13.10
C ALA A 49 -11.57 3.09 -12.07
N CYS A 50 -11.80 1.89 -11.52
CA CYS A 50 -10.84 1.11 -10.76
C CYS A 50 -9.78 0.55 -11.72
N GLY A 51 -9.04 1.43 -12.39
CA GLY A 51 -8.07 1.12 -13.43
C GLY A 51 -6.68 0.79 -12.87
N GLU A 52 -5.65 1.15 -13.64
CA GLU A 52 -4.23 0.87 -13.38
C GLU A 52 -3.71 1.37 -12.03
N ALA A 53 -4.28 2.46 -11.48
CA ALA A 53 -3.87 3.01 -10.18
C ALA A 53 -4.13 2.03 -9.02
N CYS A 54 -5.28 1.34 -9.04
CA CYS A 54 -5.65 0.39 -7.99
C CYS A 54 -4.77 -0.86 -8.01
N SER A 55 -4.38 -1.36 -9.18
CA SER A 55 -3.46 -2.49 -9.28
C SER A 55 -2.07 -2.15 -8.84
N LEU A 56 -1.53 -0.99 -9.23
CA LEU A 56 -0.20 -0.56 -8.81
C LEU A 56 -0.10 -0.50 -7.29
N ARG A 57 -1.07 0.12 -6.62
CA ARG A 57 -1.14 0.18 -5.16
C ARG A 57 -1.16 -1.22 -4.51
N LEU A 58 -1.99 -2.11 -5.04
CA LEU A 58 -2.14 -3.47 -4.53
C LEU A 58 -0.86 -4.29 -4.73
N ILE A 59 -0.25 -4.19 -5.92
CA ILE A 59 1.02 -4.84 -6.28
C ILE A 59 2.14 -4.40 -5.35
N VAL A 60 2.27 -3.08 -5.12
CA VAL A 60 3.28 -2.51 -4.21
C VAL A 60 3.07 -3.04 -2.79
N TYR A 61 1.84 -2.99 -2.28
CA TYR A 61 1.53 -3.48 -0.93
C TYR A 61 1.80 -4.98 -0.76
N LEU A 62 1.32 -5.81 -1.70
CA LEU A 62 1.55 -7.25 -1.71
C LEU A 62 3.04 -7.58 -1.75
N SER A 63 3.81 -6.86 -2.57
CA SER A 63 5.26 -7.01 -2.66
C SER A 63 5.93 -6.76 -1.31
N PHE A 64 5.55 -5.70 -0.61
CA PHE A 64 6.06 -5.42 0.72
C PHE A 64 5.73 -6.54 1.71
N VAL A 65 4.47 -6.98 1.78
CA VAL A 65 4.05 -8.06 2.70
C VAL A 65 4.81 -9.37 2.42
N ILE A 66 5.00 -9.74 1.15
CA ILE A 66 5.69 -10.97 0.75
C ILE A 66 7.17 -10.93 1.12
N VAL A 67 7.82 -9.80 0.83
CA VAL A 67 9.26 -9.63 1.02
C VAL A 67 9.62 -9.46 2.49
N THR A 68 8.67 -9.00 3.32
CA THR A 68 8.90 -8.76 4.76
C THR A 68 9.41 -10.04 5.45
N PRO A 69 10.68 -10.09 5.86
CA PRO A 69 11.25 -11.29 6.47
C PRO A 69 10.64 -11.60 7.84
N LYS A 70 10.74 -12.86 8.28
CA LYS A 70 10.49 -13.27 9.68
C LYS A 70 9.05 -13.04 10.20
N ILE A 71 8.09 -12.75 9.32
CA ILE A 71 6.67 -12.71 9.65
C ILE A 71 6.02 -14.04 9.24
N ASN A 72 5.34 -14.71 10.19
CA ASN A 72 4.56 -15.92 9.93
C ASN A 72 3.40 -15.64 8.94
N TRP A 73 3.03 -16.63 8.14
CA TRP A 73 1.92 -16.58 7.18
C TRP A 73 0.59 -16.13 7.78
N ALA A 74 0.28 -16.54 9.02
CA ALA A 74 -0.94 -16.07 9.71
C ALA A 74 -0.94 -14.55 9.91
N ARG A 75 0.21 -13.97 10.28
CA ARG A 75 0.35 -12.52 10.41
C ARG A 75 0.30 -11.86 9.04
N ARG A 76 1.00 -12.39 8.03
CA ARG A 76 0.94 -11.87 6.65
C ARG A 76 -0.50 -11.82 6.13
N ALA A 77 -1.29 -12.86 6.36
CA ALA A 77 -2.71 -12.90 5.99
C ALA A 77 -3.49 -11.78 6.71
N LEU A 78 -3.26 -11.57 8.01
CA LEU A 78 -3.86 -10.45 8.74
C LEU A 78 -3.44 -9.09 8.15
N MET A 79 -2.16 -8.90 7.81
CA MET A 79 -1.69 -7.68 7.15
C MET A 79 -2.41 -7.46 5.83
N LEU A 80 -2.60 -8.52 5.03
CA LEU A 80 -3.32 -8.45 3.76
C LEU A 80 -4.78 -8.04 3.98
N VAL A 81 -5.47 -8.67 4.94
CA VAL A 81 -6.87 -8.32 5.26
C VAL A 81 -6.98 -6.86 5.69
N ILE A 82 -6.11 -6.38 6.57
CA ILE A 82 -6.11 -4.99 7.03
C ILE A 82 -5.83 -4.02 5.88
N GLY A 83 -4.77 -4.27 5.10
CA GLY A 83 -4.41 -3.40 3.98
C GLY A 83 -5.51 -3.36 2.92
N LEU A 84 -6.08 -4.51 2.59
CA LEU A 84 -7.17 -4.62 1.63
C LEU A 84 -8.43 -3.89 2.12
N SER A 85 -8.77 -4.02 3.40
CA SER A 85 -9.92 -3.30 3.97
C SER A 85 -9.72 -1.80 4.02
N VAL A 86 -8.50 -1.31 4.28
CA VAL A 86 -8.18 0.13 4.19
C VAL A 86 -8.26 0.63 2.75
N PHE A 87 -7.74 -0.14 1.79
CA PHE A 87 -7.85 0.18 0.36
C PHE A 87 -9.28 0.25 -0.11
N VAL A 88 -10.11 -0.74 0.25
CA VAL A 88 -11.54 -0.75 -0.04
C VAL A 88 -12.22 0.44 0.61
N ALA A 89 -11.95 0.73 1.89
CA ALA A 89 -12.56 1.86 2.59
C ALA A 89 -12.22 3.21 1.92
N ILE A 90 -10.97 3.41 1.51
CA ILE A 90 -10.52 4.62 0.83
C ILE A 90 -11.14 4.73 -0.57
N ASP A 91 -11.23 3.62 -1.30
CA ASP A 91 -11.84 3.63 -2.63
C ASP A 91 -13.35 3.86 -2.55
N LEU A 92 -14.04 3.23 -1.60
CA LEU A 92 -15.46 3.50 -1.33
C LEU A 92 -15.68 4.94 -0.87
N ALA A 93 -14.83 5.46 0.02
CA ALA A 93 -14.87 6.87 0.42
C ALA A 93 -14.62 7.78 -0.79
N GLY A 94 -13.70 7.42 -1.68
CA GLY A 94 -13.46 8.09 -2.95
C GLY A 94 -14.70 8.10 -3.84
N ILE A 95 -15.40 6.97 -3.98
CA ILE A 95 -16.66 6.87 -4.73
C ILE A 95 -17.75 7.77 -4.12
N TYR A 96 -17.86 7.78 -2.80
CA TYR A 96 -18.88 8.55 -2.07
C TYR A 96 -18.61 10.06 -2.06
N LEU A 97 -17.36 10.45 -1.78
CA LEU A 97 -16.94 11.84 -1.69
C LEU A 97 -16.70 12.46 -3.08
N TRP A 98 -16.36 11.62 -4.06
CA TRP A 98 -15.94 12.04 -5.39
C TRP A 98 -16.63 11.23 -6.49
N PRO A 99 -17.92 11.48 -6.76
CA PRO A 99 -18.65 10.79 -7.81
C PRO A 99 -18.11 11.23 -9.18
N ALA A 100 -17.19 10.45 -9.77
CA ALA A 100 -16.82 10.28 -11.19
C ALA A 100 -17.05 11.45 -12.19
N SER A 101 -16.96 12.70 -11.75
CA SER A 101 -17.29 13.89 -12.56
C SER A 101 -16.17 14.91 -12.63
N LEU A 102 -14.95 14.54 -12.23
CA LEU A 102 -13.78 15.21 -12.79
C LEU A 102 -13.48 14.51 -14.11
N PRO A 103 -13.75 15.15 -15.26
CA PRO A 103 -13.48 14.55 -16.55
C PRO A 103 -11.98 14.24 -16.63
N LEU A 104 -11.65 12.99 -16.93
CA LEU A 104 -10.30 12.57 -17.35
C LEU A 104 -9.98 13.02 -18.77
N GLU A 105 -10.96 13.60 -19.47
CA GLU A 105 -10.75 14.29 -20.73
C GLU A 105 -10.54 15.78 -20.44
N PRO A 106 -9.46 16.40 -20.96
CA PRO A 106 -9.23 17.82 -20.81
C PRO A 106 -10.26 18.60 -21.66
N VAL A 107 -11.46 18.76 -21.12
CA VAL A 107 -12.49 19.62 -21.71
C VAL A 107 -12.19 21.05 -21.27
N GLY A 108 -11.26 21.68 -22.00
CA GLY A 108 -10.80 23.04 -21.71
C GLY A 108 -9.75 23.11 -20.61
N GLU A 109 -9.02 24.24 -20.57
CA GLU A 109 -7.88 24.51 -19.69
C GLU A 109 -8.03 23.88 -18.29
N GLU A 110 -7.41 22.70 -18.09
CA GLU A 110 -7.24 22.15 -16.75
C GLU A 110 -6.50 23.21 -15.95
N THR A 111 -7.19 23.80 -14.98
CA THR A 111 -6.54 24.72 -14.05
C THR A 111 -5.38 23.95 -13.41
N PHE A 112 -4.16 24.51 -13.47
CA PHE A 112 -2.94 23.92 -12.89
C PHE A 112 -3.16 23.33 -11.48
N VAL A 113 -4.10 23.90 -10.72
CA VAL A 113 -4.54 23.42 -9.41
C VAL A 113 -5.15 22.01 -9.45
N GLN A 114 -6.02 21.71 -10.42
CA GLN A 114 -6.60 20.37 -10.59
C GLN A 114 -5.53 19.33 -10.95
N PHE A 115 -4.58 19.70 -11.81
CA PHE A 115 -3.45 18.84 -12.16
C PHE A 115 -2.55 18.55 -10.95
N VAL A 116 -2.12 19.58 -10.22
CA VAL A 116 -1.28 19.43 -9.03
C VAL A 116 -2.01 18.63 -7.95
N TYR A 117 -3.29 18.90 -7.74
CA TYR A 117 -4.11 18.18 -6.78
C TYR A 117 -4.28 16.70 -7.15
N GLY A 118 -4.57 16.40 -8.42
CA GLY A 118 -4.65 15.02 -8.92
C GLY A 118 -3.32 14.27 -8.78
N LEU A 119 -2.20 14.95 -9.05
CA LEU A 119 -0.86 14.38 -8.89
C LEU A 119 -0.54 14.06 -7.43
N VAL A 120 -0.83 15.00 -6.50
CA VAL A 120 -0.63 14.78 -5.06
C VAL A 120 -1.52 13.64 -4.57
N TRP A 121 -2.79 13.62 -4.99
CA TRP A 121 -3.75 12.58 -4.61
C TRP A 121 -3.31 11.21 -5.10
N ASN A 122 -2.90 11.08 -6.36
CA ASN A 122 -2.40 9.82 -6.93
C ASN A 122 -1.10 9.38 -6.25
N LEU A 123 -0.16 10.29 -5.99
CA LEU A 123 1.09 9.98 -5.29
C LEU A 123 0.82 9.45 -3.87
N PHE A 124 -0.08 10.12 -3.13
CA PHE A 124 -0.46 9.70 -1.77
C PHE A 124 -1.19 8.35 -1.79
N ARG A 125 -2.16 8.20 -2.69
CA ARG A 125 -3.00 7.02 -2.78
C ARG A 125 -2.21 5.79 -3.25
N ASP A 126 -1.38 5.93 -4.27
CA ASP A 126 -0.80 4.78 -4.97
C ASP A 126 0.56 4.37 -4.41
N LEU A 127 1.34 5.33 -3.88
CA LEU A 127 2.70 5.07 -3.38
C LEU A 127 2.81 5.22 -1.86
N LEU A 128 2.32 6.32 -1.32
CA LEU A 128 2.52 6.64 0.09
C LEU A 128 1.68 5.75 1.01
N LEU A 129 0.44 5.48 0.61
CA LEU A 129 -0.50 4.70 1.42
C LEU A 129 -0.06 3.24 1.62
N PRO A 130 0.36 2.47 0.58
CA PRO A 130 0.95 1.15 0.78
C PRO A 130 2.15 1.15 1.72
N LEU A 131 3.01 2.15 1.57
CA LEU A 131 4.22 2.29 2.37
C LEU A 131 3.87 2.58 3.83
N LEU A 132 2.98 3.53 4.09
CA LEU A 132 2.53 3.87 5.44
C LEU A 132 1.83 2.70 6.12
N LEU A 133 0.92 2.01 5.43
CA LEU A 133 0.28 0.80 5.94
C LEU A 133 1.32 -0.25 6.29
N TRP A 134 2.27 -0.49 5.39
CA TRP A 134 3.34 -1.44 5.64
C TRP A 134 4.19 -1.03 6.85
N VAL A 135 4.58 0.24 6.96
CA VAL A 135 5.36 0.77 8.09
C VAL A 135 4.60 0.61 9.39
N VAL A 136 3.34 1.05 9.46
CA VAL A 136 2.51 0.97 10.68
C VAL A 136 2.35 -0.48 11.15
N ILE A 137 2.14 -1.40 10.22
CA ILE A 137 1.94 -2.81 10.56
C ILE A 137 3.29 -3.48 10.91
N CYS A 138 4.38 -3.03 10.30
CA CYS A 138 5.73 -3.54 10.56
C CYS A 138 6.47 -2.80 11.67
N ASP A 139 5.91 -1.76 12.30
CA ASP A 139 6.60 -0.84 13.23
C ASP A 139 7.36 -1.58 14.34
N ARG A 140 6.71 -2.57 14.96
CA ARG A 140 7.35 -3.43 15.99
C ARG A 140 8.49 -4.31 15.48
N HIS A 141 8.60 -4.51 14.17
CA HIS A 141 9.64 -5.30 13.51
C HIS A 141 10.64 -4.44 12.71
N LEU A 142 10.38 -3.15 12.53
CA LEU A 142 11.27 -2.24 11.78
C LEU A 142 12.64 -2.10 12.45
N GLY A 143 12.69 -2.10 13.79
CA GLY A 143 13.96 -2.13 14.54
C GLY A 143 14.82 -3.38 14.27
N LEU A 144 14.24 -4.48 13.78
CA LEU A 144 14.98 -5.67 13.34
C LEU A 144 15.51 -5.54 11.90
N PHE A 145 14.94 -4.64 11.10
CA PHE A 145 15.30 -4.43 9.69
C PHE A 145 16.30 -3.30 9.49
N PHE A 146 16.25 -2.30 10.37
CA PHE A 146 17.25 -1.24 10.51
C PHE A 146 17.82 -1.33 11.92
N PRO A 147 18.64 -2.37 12.22
CA PRO A 147 19.44 -2.32 13.43
C PRO A 147 20.39 -1.15 13.25
N ASP A 148 20.07 -0.03 13.88
CA ASP A 148 21.02 1.03 14.08
C ASP A 148 22.18 0.40 14.87
N ALA A 149 23.34 0.32 14.21
CA ALA A 149 24.56 -0.13 14.84
C ALA A 149 24.89 0.74 16.07
N ASP A 150 24.32 1.94 16.14
CA ASP A 150 24.51 2.91 17.21
C ASP A 150 23.51 2.72 18.38
N ILE A 151 22.24 2.34 18.14
CA ILE A 151 21.26 2.12 19.23
C ILE A 151 21.55 0.83 20.00
N ALA A 152 22.11 -0.19 19.33
CA ALA A 152 22.54 -1.42 19.99
C ALA A 152 23.77 -1.23 20.90
N ALA A 153 24.54 -0.15 20.71
CA ALA A 153 25.64 0.21 21.61
C ALA A 153 25.12 0.96 22.86
N GLU A 154 24.15 1.85 22.68
CA GLU A 154 23.52 2.60 23.77
C GLU A 154 22.75 1.68 24.75
N LEU A 155 21.99 0.71 24.24
CA LEU A 155 21.29 -0.27 25.09
C LEU A 155 22.22 -1.26 25.80
N ARG A 156 23.49 -1.36 25.38
CA ARG A 156 24.49 -2.24 26.01
C ARG A 156 25.29 -1.54 27.11
N ASP A 157 25.22 -0.21 27.16
CA ASP A 157 25.83 0.59 28.23
C ASP A 157 24.88 0.81 29.42
N ASP A 158 23.56 0.78 29.21
CA ASP A 158 22.58 0.91 30.30
C ASP A 158 22.58 -0.31 31.25
N ASP A 159 22.88 -1.52 30.74
CA ASP A 159 22.99 -2.72 31.58
C ASP A 159 24.24 -2.72 32.50
N ARG A 160 25.20 -1.81 32.30
CA ARG A 160 26.41 -1.70 33.14
C ARG A 160 26.23 -0.83 34.39
N PHE A 161 25.10 -0.13 34.52
CA PHE A 161 24.83 0.75 35.66
C PHE A 161 23.87 0.16 36.71
N SER A 162 23.42 -1.09 36.56
CA SER A 162 22.53 -1.75 37.55
C SER A 162 23.22 -2.66 38.58
N GLU A 163 24.55 -2.82 38.52
CA GLU A 163 25.34 -3.58 39.51
C GLU A 163 26.17 -2.67 40.44
N GLY A 164 25.56 -1.60 40.96
CA GLY A 164 26.16 -0.69 41.96
C GLY A 164 25.32 -0.54 43.20
#